data_AF-A0AA96XCN3-F1
#
_entry.id   AF-A0AA96XCN3-F1
#
_cell.length_a   1.000
_cell.length_b   1.000
_cell.length_c   1.000
_cell.angle_alpha   90.00
_cell.angle_beta   90.00
_cell.angle_gamma   90.00
#
_symmetry.space_group_name_H-M   'P 1'
#
loop_
_entity.id
_entity.type
_entity.pdbx_description
1 polymer ?
#
loop_
_entity_poly.entity_id
_entity_poly.type
_entity_poly.pdbx_seq_one_letter_code
_entity_poly.pdbx_strand_id
1 'polypeptide(L)'
;MRRGHGLRIGGGAARAYYVGLQRAADSAEQPALCLIPRGFEEGQKVDLGERPFSLTLGRPVQFQLYSTTSDRIDKPGDLVPLAEDLKPLPPIHTLLKGASNKVAEVPVHLQAALTEIGTLELYCVSNVADERWRLEFELRGTGGSHELTVTESMPARFVEAKDNIERVYGNKPLPIGPKDVKQLGRTLEKALGSRETWRVPVLREMWSTLFAGASKRRRSEDHERVFYSLTGFSLRPGFGYPLDGWRAEQTFGLFDALVQHHTDKAVWTEFWVMWRRIAGGLDEARQQKLYAYLQPHLARKVPPDAPPPGKLKGIQPEGLEEMVRTAASLEHLQPGDKAELGRWIAARLKAEAKSGGPWAWSLGRLGARVPLYGSSHKVVDVDTAEAWLTLLLELDLRKIDGASFAAAQLARLTGDRTRDLDPDLRERTAQALLAAKASETWVRMVREVVALEAADEARALGDTLPAGLRLS
;
A
#
# COMPACT_ATOMS: atom_id res chain seq x y z
N MET A 1 -47.78 19.66 -3.33
CA MET A 1 -46.58 19.65 -4.18
C MET A 1 -45.94 21.03 -4.19
N ARG A 2 -44.73 21.17 -3.65
CA ARG A 2 -43.82 22.29 -3.94
C ARG A 2 -42.44 21.67 -4.16
N ARG A 3 -42.00 21.62 -5.42
CA ARG A 3 -40.65 21.21 -5.81
C ARG A 3 -39.71 22.36 -5.45
N GLY A 4 -38.91 22.18 -4.41
CA GLY A 4 -37.75 23.03 -4.14
C GLY A 4 -36.61 22.60 -5.07
N HIS A 5 -36.41 23.34 -6.16
CA HIS A 5 -35.15 23.30 -6.90
C HIS A 5 -34.09 23.99 -6.03
N GLY A 6 -33.27 23.22 -5.33
CA GLY A 6 -32.05 23.73 -4.72
C GLY A 6 -31.05 24.06 -5.81
N LEU A 7 -30.86 25.36 -6.09
CA LEU A 7 -29.70 25.85 -6.84
C LEU A 7 -28.44 25.39 -6.10
N ARG A 8 -27.64 24.52 -6.72
CA ARG A 8 -26.26 24.29 -6.29
C ARG A 8 -25.45 25.52 -6.70
N ILE A 9 -25.08 26.36 -5.74
CA ILE A 9 -24.10 27.42 -5.96
C ILE A 9 -22.73 26.73 -5.99
N GLY A 10 -22.28 26.30 -7.17
CA GLY A 10 -20.93 25.78 -7.36
C GLY A 10 -19.94 26.95 -7.45
N GLY A 11 -19.08 27.11 -6.44
CA GLY A 11 -17.94 28.01 -6.55
C GLY A 11 -16.87 27.32 -7.39
N GLY A 12 -16.77 27.66 -8.68
CA GLY A 12 -15.74 27.11 -9.57
C GLY A 12 -14.30 27.42 -9.10
N ALA A 13 -13.32 26.91 -9.84
CA ALA A 13 -11.90 26.97 -9.50
C ALA A 13 -11.45 28.37 -9.01
N ALA A 14 -10.93 28.46 -7.77
CA ALA A 14 -10.52 29.74 -7.18
C ALA A 14 -9.27 30.36 -7.84
N ARG A 15 -8.50 29.57 -8.57
CA ARG A 15 -7.24 29.94 -9.26
C ARG A 15 -7.24 29.38 -10.67
N ALA A 16 -6.49 30.01 -11.56
CA ALA A 16 -6.14 29.42 -12.84
C ALA A 16 -4.83 28.63 -12.74
N TYR A 17 -4.72 27.53 -13.47
CA TYR A 17 -3.57 26.61 -13.46
C TYR A 17 -2.99 26.43 -14.86
N TYR A 18 -1.66 26.42 -14.95
CA TYR A 18 -0.91 26.34 -16.19
C TYR A 18 0.23 25.31 -16.08
N VAL A 19 0.64 24.74 -17.21
CA VAL A 19 1.85 23.92 -17.31
C VAL A 19 2.88 24.61 -18.20
N GLY A 20 4.12 24.69 -17.75
CA GLY A 20 5.24 25.17 -18.56
C GLY A 20 5.62 24.15 -19.62
N LEU A 21 5.81 24.61 -20.84
CA LEU A 21 6.34 23.78 -21.93
C LEU A 21 7.84 24.00 -22.08
N GLN A 22 8.50 23.06 -22.76
CA GLN A 22 9.93 23.21 -23.05
C GLN A 22 10.13 24.37 -24.03
N ARG A 23 11.12 25.21 -23.75
CA ARG A 23 11.52 26.32 -24.61
C ARG A 23 12.10 25.78 -25.92
N ALA A 24 11.61 26.29 -27.06
CA ALA A 24 12.23 26.04 -28.37
C ALA A 24 13.61 26.72 -28.44
N ALA A 25 14.58 26.10 -29.11
CA ALA A 25 15.96 26.59 -29.17
C ALA A 25 16.09 28.05 -29.66
N ASP A 26 15.18 28.48 -30.54
CA ASP A 26 15.20 29.80 -31.19
C ASP A 26 14.28 30.85 -30.53
N SER A 27 13.57 30.49 -29.46
CA SER A 27 12.70 31.42 -28.73
C SER A 27 13.41 31.98 -27.51
N ALA A 28 13.17 33.24 -27.14
CA ALA A 28 13.62 33.82 -25.87
C ALA A 28 12.72 33.42 -24.68
N GLU A 29 11.45 33.12 -24.95
CA GLU A 29 10.41 32.98 -23.95
C GLU A 29 9.97 31.52 -23.79
N GLN A 30 9.74 31.11 -22.54
CA GLN A 30 9.14 29.82 -22.21
C GLN A 30 7.60 29.96 -22.20
N PRO A 31 6.87 29.26 -23.07
CA PRO A 31 5.41 29.34 -23.07
C PRO A 31 4.81 28.47 -21.95
N ALA A 32 3.66 28.89 -21.45
CA ALA A 32 2.82 28.14 -20.53
C ALA A 32 1.46 27.85 -21.19
N LEU A 33 0.93 26.65 -20.98
CA LEU A 33 -0.37 26.22 -21.48
C LEU A 33 -1.42 26.33 -20.38
N CYS A 34 -2.53 27.02 -20.63
CA CYS A 34 -3.66 27.09 -19.71
C CYS A 34 -4.34 25.72 -19.59
N LEU A 35 -4.33 25.14 -18.38
CA LEU A 35 -4.97 23.85 -18.09
C LEU A 35 -6.41 24.05 -17.62
N ILE A 36 -6.59 24.87 -16.59
CA ILE A 36 -7.87 25.14 -15.94
C ILE A 36 -7.96 26.65 -15.68
N PRO A 37 -8.92 27.37 -16.28
CA PRO A 37 -9.12 28.78 -16.00
C PRO A 37 -9.81 28.99 -14.65
N ARG A 38 -9.72 30.20 -14.12
CA ARG A 38 -10.45 30.59 -12.90
C ARG A 38 -11.96 30.51 -13.17
N GLY A 39 -12.71 30.01 -12.18
CA GLY A 39 -14.16 29.82 -12.28
C GLY A 39 -14.60 28.55 -13.03
N PHE A 40 -13.65 27.73 -13.51
CA PHE A 40 -13.98 26.44 -14.15
C PHE A 40 -14.71 25.50 -13.17
N GLU A 41 -15.74 24.80 -13.63
CA GLU A 41 -16.52 23.89 -12.78
C GLU A 41 -15.69 22.67 -12.35
N GLU A 42 -15.54 22.49 -11.03
CA GLU A 42 -14.85 21.33 -10.47
C GLU A 42 -15.59 20.03 -10.83
N GLY A 43 -14.85 18.93 -11.00
CA GLY A 43 -15.35 17.61 -11.39
C GLY A 43 -15.50 17.41 -12.90
N GLN A 44 -15.39 18.45 -13.73
CA GLN A 44 -15.43 18.33 -15.19
C GLN A 44 -14.04 18.13 -15.81
N LYS A 45 -13.99 17.29 -16.85
CA LYS A 45 -12.81 17.13 -17.71
C LYS A 45 -12.88 18.11 -18.87
N VAL A 46 -11.78 18.78 -19.16
CA VAL A 46 -11.60 19.64 -20.32
C VAL A 46 -10.54 19.06 -21.25
N ASP A 47 -10.86 19.03 -22.54
CA ASP A 47 -9.89 18.73 -23.58
C ASP A 47 -9.15 20.02 -23.96
N LEU A 48 -7.82 20.00 -23.99
CA LEU A 48 -6.99 21.18 -24.25
C LEU A 48 -6.71 21.38 -25.75
N GLY A 49 -7.50 20.71 -26.59
CA GLY A 49 -7.49 20.82 -28.04
C GLY A 49 -6.68 19.72 -28.73
N GLU A 50 -6.84 19.58 -30.05
CA GLU A 50 -6.21 18.54 -30.86
C GLU A 50 -4.72 18.77 -31.16
N ARG A 51 -4.10 19.79 -30.53
CA ARG A 51 -2.69 20.11 -30.78
C ARG A 51 -1.82 18.94 -30.30
N PRO A 52 -0.96 18.35 -31.17
CA PRO A 52 -0.09 17.28 -30.74
C PRO A 52 1.07 17.83 -29.90
N PHE A 53 1.28 17.23 -28.73
CA PHE A 53 2.45 17.41 -27.88
C PHE A 53 3.34 16.15 -27.94
N SER A 54 4.64 16.29 -27.72
CA SER A 54 5.53 15.12 -27.60
C SER A 54 5.73 14.78 -26.12
N LEU A 55 5.36 13.57 -25.72
CA LEU A 55 5.59 13.02 -24.38
C LEU A 55 6.81 12.12 -24.39
N THR A 56 7.76 12.42 -23.51
CA THR A 56 8.94 11.58 -23.28
C THR A 56 8.63 10.42 -22.33
N LEU A 57 8.97 9.19 -22.74
CA LEU A 57 8.86 7.97 -21.95
C LEU A 57 10.22 7.32 -21.70
N GLY A 58 10.35 6.59 -20.60
CA GLY A 58 11.52 5.78 -20.25
C GLY A 58 12.71 6.55 -19.67
N ARG A 59 12.62 7.88 -19.53
CA ARG A 59 13.58 8.72 -18.80
C ARG A 59 12.88 9.65 -17.81
N PRO A 60 13.54 10.07 -16.71
CA PRO A 60 13.00 11.08 -15.81
C PRO A 60 12.70 12.39 -16.56
N VAL A 61 11.52 12.94 -16.34
CA VAL A 61 11.01 14.19 -16.93
C VAL A 61 10.45 15.10 -15.86
N GLN A 62 10.45 16.41 -16.11
CA GLN A 62 9.94 17.41 -15.18
C GLN A 62 8.70 18.10 -15.76
N PHE A 63 7.65 18.22 -14.95
CA PHE A 63 6.48 19.07 -15.21
C PHE A 63 6.50 20.25 -14.24
N GLN A 64 6.65 21.45 -14.79
CA GLN A 64 6.60 22.69 -14.01
C GLN A 64 5.20 23.28 -14.12
N LEU A 65 4.47 23.35 -13.00
CA LEU A 65 3.16 23.99 -12.96
C LEU A 65 3.26 25.43 -12.46
N TYR A 66 2.25 26.22 -12.83
CA TYR A 66 2.06 27.59 -12.36
C TYR A 66 0.60 27.80 -11.96
N SER A 67 0.38 28.71 -11.01
CA SER A 67 -0.96 29.17 -10.63
C SER A 67 -1.03 30.68 -10.56
N THR A 68 -2.21 31.23 -10.81
CA THR A 68 -2.47 32.66 -10.65
C THR A 68 -3.88 32.89 -10.10
N THR A 69 -4.01 33.99 -9.35
CA THR A 69 -5.31 34.53 -8.91
C THR A 69 -5.73 35.74 -9.73
N SER A 70 -4.90 36.23 -10.65
CA SER A 70 -5.19 37.35 -11.54
C SER A 70 -6.46 37.08 -12.36
N ASP A 71 -7.19 38.15 -12.69
CA ASP A 71 -8.40 38.09 -13.53
C ASP A 71 -8.03 37.94 -15.02
N ARG A 72 -7.35 36.84 -15.36
CA ARG A 72 -7.02 36.45 -16.73
C ARG A 72 -8.23 35.81 -17.40
N ILE A 73 -8.38 36.04 -18.71
CA ILE A 73 -9.47 35.50 -19.53
C ILE A 73 -9.00 34.39 -20.49
N ASP A 74 -7.88 33.74 -20.17
CA ASP A 74 -7.28 32.66 -20.97
C ASP A 74 -8.21 31.44 -20.98
N LYS A 75 -8.36 30.80 -22.14
CA LYS A 75 -9.16 29.59 -22.31
C LYS A 75 -8.30 28.33 -22.12
N PRO A 76 -8.92 27.19 -21.76
CA PRO A 76 -8.22 25.90 -21.75
C PRO A 76 -7.52 25.65 -23.11
N GLY A 77 -6.23 25.33 -23.08
CA GLY A 77 -5.43 25.11 -24.28
C GLY A 77 -4.73 26.35 -24.86
N ASP A 78 -5.00 27.55 -24.33
CA ASP A 78 -4.29 28.77 -24.77
C ASP A 78 -2.82 28.73 -24.34
N LEU A 79 -1.93 29.09 -25.27
CA LEU A 79 -0.51 29.30 -24.99
C LEU A 79 -0.27 30.77 -24.63
N VAL A 80 0.29 31.00 -23.45
CA VAL A 80 0.61 32.33 -22.94
C VAL A 80 2.10 32.45 -22.62
N PRO A 81 2.69 33.64 -22.72
CA PRO A 81 4.04 33.87 -22.24
C PRO A 81 4.08 33.68 -20.71
N LEU A 82 5.20 33.17 -20.20
CA LEU A 82 5.41 33.05 -18.76
C LEU A 82 5.59 34.45 -18.14
N ALA A 83 4.50 35.01 -17.61
CA ALA A 83 4.46 36.32 -16.97
C ALA A 83 4.69 36.25 -15.45
N GLU A 84 5.05 37.38 -14.82
CA GLU A 84 5.39 37.45 -13.38
C GLU A 84 4.23 37.09 -12.43
N ASP A 85 3.00 37.19 -12.91
CA ASP A 85 1.79 36.87 -12.15
C ASP A 85 1.51 35.36 -12.09
N LEU A 86 2.15 34.56 -12.95
CA LEU A 86 2.14 33.10 -12.89
C LEU A 86 3.13 32.61 -11.85
N LYS A 87 2.64 32.27 -10.66
CA LYS A 87 3.48 31.79 -9.55
C LYS A 87 3.81 30.31 -9.73
N PRO A 88 5.10 29.92 -9.75
CA PRO A 88 5.48 28.54 -9.89
C PRO A 88 4.99 27.72 -8.69
N LEU A 89 4.44 26.56 -8.99
CA LEU A 89 4.20 25.50 -8.01
C LEU A 89 5.44 24.60 -7.96
N PRO A 90 5.62 23.79 -6.90
CA PRO A 90 6.75 22.87 -6.84
C PRO A 90 6.85 21.98 -8.10
N PRO A 91 8.02 21.89 -8.76
CA PRO A 91 8.19 21.08 -9.96
C PRO A 91 8.05 19.60 -9.64
N ILE A 92 7.49 18.83 -10.58
CA ILE A 92 7.32 17.40 -10.42
C ILE A 92 8.27 16.67 -11.36
N HIS A 93 9.11 15.82 -10.78
CA HIS A 93 9.96 14.90 -11.51
C HIS A 93 9.27 13.53 -11.57
N THR A 94 9.10 12.95 -12.74
CA THR A 94 8.44 11.66 -12.92
C THR A 94 9.12 10.84 -14.00
N LEU A 95 9.04 9.51 -13.91
CA LEU A 95 9.45 8.59 -14.96
C LEU A 95 8.18 8.00 -15.59
N LEU A 96 7.83 8.47 -16.79
CA LEU A 96 6.68 7.95 -17.53
C LEU A 96 7.09 6.69 -18.30
N LYS A 97 6.32 5.62 -18.19
CA LYS A 97 6.55 4.35 -18.91
C LYS A 97 5.39 4.05 -19.85
N GLY A 98 5.70 3.62 -21.06
CA GLY A 98 4.71 3.06 -21.99
C GLY A 98 4.61 1.54 -21.82
N ALA A 99 3.73 0.90 -22.61
CA ALA A 99 3.54 -0.55 -22.65
C ALA A 99 4.81 -1.30 -23.08
N SER A 100 5.67 -0.64 -23.87
CA SER A 100 7.03 -1.12 -24.12
C SER A 100 8.01 -0.43 -23.16
N ASN A 101 8.90 -1.20 -22.52
CA ASN A 101 9.97 -0.68 -21.65
C ASN A 101 11.08 0.06 -22.41
N LYS A 102 10.83 0.55 -23.63
CA LYS A 102 11.80 1.29 -24.44
C LYS A 102 11.67 2.79 -24.19
N VAL A 103 12.80 3.49 -24.25
CA VAL A 103 12.82 4.95 -24.32
C VAL A 103 12.19 5.37 -25.65
N ALA A 104 11.17 6.22 -25.60
CA ALA A 104 10.42 6.66 -26.76
C ALA A 104 9.86 8.07 -26.54
N GLU A 105 9.62 8.78 -27.64
CA GLU A 105 8.78 9.97 -27.67
C GLU A 105 7.47 9.64 -28.35
N VAL A 106 6.35 9.99 -27.70
CA VAL A 106 5.00 9.63 -28.16
C VAL A 106 4.17 10.89 -28.37
N PRO A 107 3.49 11.06 -29.53
CA PRO A 107 2.57 12.16 -29.73
C PRO A 107 1.31 11.97 -28.88
N VAL A 108 0.95 13.00 -28.11
CA VAL A 108 -0.20 13.01 -27.20
C VAL A 108 -1.05 14.28 -27.38
N HIS A 109 -2.33 14.21 -27.04
CA HIS A 109 -3.13 15.38 -26.68
C HIS A 109 -3.30 15.44 -25.16
N LEU A 110 -3.63 16.63 -24.66
CA LEU A 110 -3.73 16.88 -23.22
C LEU A 110 -5.19 17.08 -22.81
N GLN A 111 -5.58 16.46 -21.70
CA GLN A 111 -6.85 16.74 -21.02
C GLN A 111 -6.56 17.15 -19.58
N ALA A 112 -7.35 18.05 -19.01
CA ALA A 112 -7.23 18.45 -17.62
C ALA A 112 -8.55 18.29 -16.85
N ALA A 113 -8.48 18.16 -15.53
CA ALA A 113 -9.64 18.26 -14.64
C ALA A 113 -9.21 18.82 -13.29
N LEU A 114 -10.11 19.52 -12.60
CA LEU A 114 -9.93 19.91 -11.21
C LEU A 114 -10.99 19.20 -10.36
N THR A 115 -10.59 18.38 -9.40
CA THR A 115 -11.54 17.64 -8.54
C THR A 115 -12.13 18.53 -7.45
N GLU A 116 -13.29 18.13 -6.91
CA GLU A 116 -13.97 18.83 -5.79
C GLU A 116 -13.12 18.89 -4.50
N ILE A 117 -12.11 18.03 -4.39
CA ILE A 117 -11.17 18.00 -3.27
C ILE A 117 -9.92 18.87 -3.50
N GLY A 118 -9.81 19.54 -4.66
CA GLY A 118 -8.71 20.44 -4.98
C GLY A 118 -7.48 19.75 -5.59
N THR A 119 -7.67 18.63 -6.29
CA THR A 119 -6.62 17.93 -7.04
C THR A 119 -6.75 18.30 -8.51
N LEU A 120 -5.68 18.86 -9.11
CA LEU A 120 -5.60 19.02 -10.56
C LEU A 120 -5.16 17.68 -11.16
N GLU A 121 -5.74 17.29 -12.28
CA GLU A 121 -5.39 16.10 -13.03
C GLU A 121 -5.00 16.54 -14.43
N LEU A 122 -3.82 16.14 -14.91
CA LEU A 122 -3.38 16.30 -16.30
C LEU A 122 -3.24 14.92 -16.92
N TYR A 123 -3.87 14.73 -18.06
CA TYR A 123 -3.84 13.50 -18.81
C TYR A 123 -3.11 13.73 -20.12
N CYS A 124 -2.08 12.93 -20.39
CA CYS A 124 -1.47 12.80 -21.70
C CYS A 124 -2.10 11.57 -22.37
N VAL A 125 -2.85 11.78 -23.44
CA VAL A 125 -3.55 10.71 -24.16
C VAL A 125 -2.83 10.50 -25.49
N SER A 126 -2.34 9.29 -25.74
CA SER A 126 -1.62 8.95 -26.96
C SER A 126 -2.51 9.10 -28.19
N ASN A 127 -1.96 9.68 -29.26
CA ASN A 127 -2.63 9.82 -30.55
C ASN A 127 -2.41 8.59 -31.44
N VAL A 128 -1.51 7.68 -31.06
CA VAL A 128 -1.05 6.56 -31.90
C VAL A 128 -1.23 5.18 -31.27
N ALA A 129 -1.49 5.13 -29.97
CA ALA A 129 -1.71 3.91 -29.21
C ALA A 129 -2.86 4.12 -28.20
N ASP A 130 -3.47 3.03 -27.73
CA ASP A 130 -4.47 3.10 -26.65
C ASP A 130 -3.79 3.24 -25.28
N GLU A 131 -3.05 4.34 -25.12
CA GLU A 131 -2.26 4.65 -23.94
C GLU A 131 -2.64 6.02 -23.39
N ARG A 132 -2.77 6.09 -22.06
CA ARG A 132 -3.05 7.33 -21.34
C ARG A 132 -2.21 7.38 -20.08
N TRP A 133 -1.53 8.49 -19.88
CA TRP A 133 -0.78 8.81 -18.67
C TRP A 133 -1.53 9.89 -17.90
N ARG A 134 -1.72 9.70 -16.60
CA ARG A 134 -2.35 10.71 -15.72
C ARG A 134 -1.32 11.21 -14.71
N LEU A 135 -1.32 12.51 -14.49
CA LEU A 135 -0.54 13.23 -13.50
C LEU A 135 -1.54 13.90 -12.57
N GLU A 136 -1.43 13.67 -11.27
CA GLU A 136 -2.29 14.32 -10.28
C GLU A 136 -1.47 15.30 -9.44
N PHE A 137 -2.08 16.43 -9.09
CA PHE A 137 -1.44 17.53 -8.38
C PHE A 137 -2.36 17.97 -7.23
N GLU A 138 -1.96 17.74 -5.98
CA GLU A 138 -2.67 18.29 -4.83
C GLU A 138 -2.38 19.79 -4.66
N LEU A 139 -3.42 20.62 -4.76
CA LEU A 139 -3.29 22.08 -4.76
C LEU A 139 -3.56 22.69 -3.38
N ARG A 140 -3.99 21.89 -2.40
CA ARG A 140 -4.30 22.32 -1.04
C ARG A 140 -3.24 21.80 -0.06
N GLY A 141 -2.24 22.63 0.21
CA GLY A 141 -1.23 22.38 1.23
C GLY A 141 -0.34 23.60 1.40
N THR A 142 -0.40 24.22 2.57
CA THR A 142 0.55 25.26 3.01
C THR A 142 1.40 24.62 4.10
N GLY A 143 2.49 23.96 3.68
CA GLY A 143 3.50 23.41 4.57
C GLY A 143 3.67 21.89 4.46
N GLY A 144 4.80 21.48 3.88
CA GLY A 144 5.36 20.13 4.03
C GLY A 144 4.85 19.09 3.02
N SER A 145 5.74 18.62 2.15
CA SER A 145 5.59 17.50 1.20
C SER A 145 4.37 17.54 0.26
N HIS A 146 4.57 18.07 -0.95
CA HIS A 146 3.69 17.75 -2.09
C HIS A 146 4.08 16.36 -2.61
N GLU A 147 3.29 15.34 -2.27
CA GLU A 147 3.48 13.97 -2.75
C GLU A 147 2.98 13.79 -4.20
N LEU A 148 3.69 12.97 -4.97
CA LEU A 148 3.47 12.71 -6.40
C LEU A 148 2.16 11.94 -6.68
N THR A 149 1.70 11.95 -7.94
CA THR A 149 1.10 10.77 -8.60
C THR A 149 1.65 10.59 -10.01
N VAL A 150 2.22 9.41 -10.28
CA VAL A 150 2.48 8.89 -11.63
C VAL A 150 1.33 7.94 -11.95
N THR A 151 0.69 8.02 -13.12
CA THR A 151 -0.25 6.98 -13.57
C THR A 151 0.25 6.42 -14.89
N GLU A 152 0.73 5.18 -14.82
CA GLU A 152 1.04 4.31 -15.97
C GLU A 152 -0.25 3.91 -16.70
N SER A 153 -0.17 3.43 -17.94
CA SER A 153 -1.35 2.99 -18.71
C SER A 153 -2.11 1.86 -17.99
N MET A 154 -3.43 1.80 -18.16
CA MET A 154 -4.27 0.71 -17.62
C MET A 154 -4.47 -0.39 -18.67
N PRO A 155 -4.60 -1.66 -18.27
CA PRO A 155 -4.99 -2.73 -19.20
C PRO A 155 -6.31 -2.39 -19.91
N ALA A 156 -6.46 -2.78 -21.18
CA ALA A 156 -7.68 -2.50 -21.97
C ALA A 156 -8.98 -2.94 -21.27
N ARG A 157 -8.94 -4.06 -20.54
CA ARG A 157 -10.08 -4.61 -19.78
C ARG A 157 -10.18 -4.09 -18.34
N PHE A 158 -9.47 -3.02 -17.99
CA PHE A 158 -9.55 -2.42 -16.67
C PHE A 158 -10.94 -1.83 -16.38
N VAL A 159 -11.59 -1.26 -17.40
CA VAL A 159 -12.96 -0.76 -17.30
C VAL A 159 -13.92 -1.88 -16.87
N GLU A 160 -13.78 -3.07 -17.45
CA GLU A 160 -14.58 -4.24 -17.05
C GLU A 160 -14.33 -4.65 -15.59
N ALA A 161 -13.07 -4.58 -15.12
CA ALA A 161 -12.75 -4.86 -13.71
C ALA A 161 -13.41 -3.85 -12.77
N LYS A 162 -13.38 -2.55 -13.13
CA LYS A 162 -14.05 -1.47 -12.40
C LYS A 162 -15.56 -1.69 -12.33
N ASP A 163 -16.20 -1.98 -13.46
CA ASP A 163 -17.65 -2.24 -13.54
C ASP A 163 -18.06 -3.43 -12.67
N ASN A 164 -17.25 -4.48 -12.61
CA ASN A 164 -17.50 -5.63 -11.73
C ASN A 164 -17.42 -5.28 -10.24
N ILE A 165 -16.49 -4.40 -9.84
CA ILE A 165 -16.41 -3.91 -8.46
C ILE A 165 -17.63 -3.04 -8.15
N GLU A 166 -17.97 -2.10 -9.05
CA GLU A 166 -19.12 -1.21 -8.89
C GLU A 166 -20.45 -1.98 -8.89
N ARG A 167 -20.55 -3.11 -9.59
CA ARG A 167 -21.71 -4.00 -9.52
C ARG A 167 -21.93 -4.56 -8.12
N VAL A 168 -20.86 -4.85 -7.37
CA VAL A 168 -20.94 -5.43 -6.01
C VAL A 168 -21.01 -4.34 -4.93
N TYR A 169 -20.20 -3.28 -5.03
CA TYR A 169 -20.05 -2.24 -4.00
C TYR A 169 -20.59 -0.86 -4.39
N GLY A 170 -21.22 -0.74 -5.55
CA GLY A 170 -21.79 0.53 -6.02
C GLY A 170 -23.07 0.93 -5.30
N ASN A 171 -23.46 2.19 -5.56
CA ASN A 171 -24.67 2.79 -5.01
C ASN A 171 -25.95 2.30 -5.68
N LYS A 172 -25.88 1.90 -6.95
CA LYS A 172 -27.04 1.39 -7.69
C LYS A 172 -27.36 -0.03 -7.21
N PRO A 173 -28.57 -0.27 -6.66
CA PRO A 173 -28.96 -1.63 -6.29
C PRO A 173 -29.15 -2.45 -7.57
N LEU A 174 -28.22 -3.37 -7.80
CA LEU A 174 -28.33 -4.38 -8.85
C LEU A 174 -28.72 -5.72 -8.20
N PRO A 175 -29.48 -6.57 -8.91
CA PRO A 175 -29.76 -7.92 -8.43
C PRO A 175 -28.46 -8.73 -8.44
N ILE A 176 -27.79 -8.78 -7.28
CA ILE A 176 -26.58 -9.56 -7.04
C ILE A 176 -26.89 -10.64 -6.00
N GLY A 177 -26.50 -11.87 -6.29
CA GLY A 177 -26.60 -12.98 -5.35
C GLY A 177 -25.29 -13.19 -4.57
N PRO A 178 -25.30 -14.02 -3.51
CA PRO A 178 -24.08 -14.35 -2.76
C PRO A 178 -22.95 -14.91 -3.62
N LYS A 179 -23.28 -15.63 -4.72
CA LYS A 179 -22.29 -16.15 -5.67
C LYS A 179 -21.53 -15.04 -6.40
N ASP A 180 -22.21 -13.96 -6.80
CA ASP A 180 -21.57 -12.83 -7.50
C ASP A 180 -20.51 -12.18 -6.59
N VAL A 181 -20.82 -12.02 -5.31
CA VAL A 181 -19.91 -11.44 -4.29
C VAL A 181 -18.71 -12.35 -4.07
N LYS A 182 -18.96 -13.64 -3.75
CA LYS A 182 -17.89 -14.62 -3.49
C LYS A 182 -16.94 -14.80 -4.67
N GLN A 183 -17.44 -14.67 -5.89
CA GLN A 183 -16.67 -14.89 -7.11
C GLN A 183 -15.98 -13.63 -7.64
N LEU A 184 -16.20 -12.45 -7.04
CA LEU A 184 -15.65 -11.19 -7.53
C LEU A 184 -14.14 -11.28 -7.80
N GLY A 185 -13.36 -11.86 -6.88
CA GLY A 185 -11.91 -12.03 -7.10
C GLY A 185 -11.57 -12.85 -8.35
N ARG A 186 -12.32 -13.92 -8.65
CA ARG A 186 -12.13 -14.72 -9.87
C ARG A 186 -12.61 -13.97 -11.11
N THR A 187 -13.68 -13.19 -11.00
CA THR A 187 -14.16 -12.34 -12.10
C THR A 187 -13.12 -11.29 -12.48
N LEU A 188 -12.44 -10.70 -11.49
CA LEU A 188 -11.35 -9.75 -11.72
C LEU A 188 -10.15 -10.41 -12.40
N GLU A 189 -9.80 -11.64 -12.01
CA GLU A 189 -8.74 -12.41 -12.70
C GLU A 189 -9.08 -12.72 -14.16
N LYS A 190 -10.35 -12.99 -14.47
CA LYS A 190 -10.78 -13.18 -15.87
C LYS A 190 -10.65 -11.92 -16.72
N ALA A 191 -10.76 -10.73 -16.11
CA ALA A 191 -10.61 -9.45 -16.80
C ALA A 191 -9.13 -9.03 -16.92
N LEU A 192 -8.36 -9.18 -15.84
CA LEU A 192 -7.01 -8.60 -15.71
C LEU A 192 -5.86 -9.61 -15.85
N GLY A 193 -6.16 -10.91 -15.96
CA GLY A 193 -5.17 -11.98 -15.90
C GLY A 193 -4.85 -12.41 -14.46
N SER A 194 -3.81 -13.23 -14.30
CA SER A 194 -3.39 -13.76 -13.00
C SER A 194 -3.12 -12.63 -12.00
N ARG A 195 -3.54 -12.80 -10.74
CA ARG A 195 -3.32 -11.82 -9.67
C ARG A 195 -1.85 -11.44 -9.48
N GLU A 196 -0.94 -12.36 -9.79
CA GLU A 196 0.50 -12.17 -9.68
C GLU A 196 1.05 -11.19 -10.73
N THR A 197 0.34 -11.01 -11.84
CA THR A 197 0.75 -10.10 -12.92
C THR A 197 0.13 -8.71 -12.80
N TRP A 198 -0.69 -8.45 -11.77
CA TRP A 198 -1.32 -7.14 -11.58
C TRP A 198 -0.28 -6.13 -11.11
N ARG A 199 -0.01 -5.13 -11.96
CA ARG A 199 0.94 -4.05 -11.65
C ARG A 199 0.40 -3.14 -10.55
N VAL A 200 1.30 -2.48 -9.82
CA VAL A 200 0.96 -1.57 -8.71
C VAL A 200 -0.07 -0.49 -9.08
N PRO A 201 0.00 0.20 -10.23
CA PRO A 201 -1.03 1.17 -10.63
C PRO A 201 -2.43 0.54 -10.74
N VAL A 202 -2.53 -0.66 -11.30
CA VAL A 202 -3.80 -1.41 -11.39
C VAL A 202 -4.33 -1.71 -9.99
N LEU A 203 -3.45 -2.15 -9.08
CA LEU A 203 -3.82 -2.39 -7.68
C LEU A 203 -4.34 -1.11 -7.02
N ARG A 204 -3.68 0.05 -7.21
CA ARG A 204 -4.13 1.31 -6.58
C ARG A 204 -5.44 1.84 -7.16
N GLU A 205 -5.67 1.71 -8.45
CA GLU A 205 -6.96 2.07 -9.06
C GLU A 205 -8.09 1.10 -8.63
N MET A 206 -7.78 -0.19 -8.46
CA MET A 206 -8.72 -1.14 -7.86
C MET A 206 -9.07 -0.77 -6.41
N TRP A 207 -8.08 -0.35 -5.62
CA TRP A 207 -8.31 0.18 -4.27
C TRP A 207 -9.27 1.37 -4.33
N SER A 208 -9.04 2.34 -5.22
CA SER A 208 -9.89 3.53 -5.34
C SER A 208 -11.35 3.15 -5.60
N THR A 209 -11.57 2.19 -6.51
CA THR A 209 -12.90 1.70 -6.87
C THR A 209 -13.57 0.94 -5.71
N LEU A 210 -12.83 0.07 -5.02
CA LEU A 210 -13.34 -0.66 -3.85
C LEU A 210 -13.70 0.30 -2.72
N PHE A 211 -12.78 1.22 -2.39
CA PHE A 211 -12.90 2.11 -1.25
C PHE A 211 -14.04 3.13 -1.42
N ALA A 212 -14.30 3.60 -2.64
CA ALA A 212 -15.49 4.41 -2.95
C ALA A 212 -16.81 3.71 -2.53
N GLY A 213 -16.83 2.39 -2.58
CA GLY A 213 -17.95 1.54 -2.13
C GLY A 213 -17.82 1.00 -0.70
N ALA A 214 -16.87 1.48 0.12
CA ALA A 214 -16.54 0.88 1.42
C ALA A 214 -17.74 0.77 2.38
N SER A 215 -18.70 1.71 2.33
CA SER A 215 -19.92 1.63 3.14
C SER A 215 -20.78 0.39 2.82
N LYS A 216 -20.70 -0.13 1.59
CA LYS A 216 -21.49 -1.28 1.12
C LYS A 216 -20.92 -2.63 1.55
N ARG A 217 -19.68 -2.66 2.07
CA ARG A 217 -19.07 -3.89 2.61
C ARG A 217 -19.93 -4.55 3.68
N ARG A 218 -20.75 -3.77 4.40
CA ARG A 218 -21.57 -4.25 5.52
C ARG A 218 -22.83 -5.01 5.11
N ARG A 219 -23.14 -5.12 3.81
CA ARG A 219 -24.38 -5.74 3.30
C ARG A 219 -24.56 -7.20 3.70
N SER A 220 -23.47 -7.98 3.74
CA SER A 220 -23.43 -9.36 4.23
C SER A 220 -22.02 -9.75 4.62
N GLU A 221 -21.87 -10.91 5.27
CA GLU A 221 -20.60 -11.50 5.68
C GLU A 221 -19.67 -11.66 4.47
N ASP A 222 -20.22 -12.09 3.33
CA ASP A 222 -19.45 -12.22 2.08
C ASP A 222 -18.98 -10.89 1.51
N HIS A 223 -19.79 -9.84 1.58
CA HIS A 223 -19.37 -8.51 1.14
C HIS A 223 -18.22 -8.01 2.02
N GLU A 224 -18.32 -8.22 3.33
CA GLU A 224 -17.32 -7.71 4.26
C GLU A 224 -16.00 -8.48 4.12
N ARG A 225 -16.07 -9.82 4.04
CA ARG A 225 -14.92 -10.72 3.83
C ARG A 225 -14.20 -10.42 2.51
N VAL A 226 -14.94 -10.36 1.40
CA VAL A 226 -14.35 -10.11 0.08
C VAL A 226 -13.79 -8.69 -0.01
N PHE A 227 -14.44 -7.71 0.63
CA PHE A 227 -13.95 -6.33 0.68
C PHE A 227 -12.59 -6.25 1.38
N TYR A 228 -12.44 -6.81 2.58
CA TYR A 228 -11.15 -6.77 3.28
C TYR A 228 -10.06 -7.52 2.51
N SER A 229 -10.39 -8.67 1.94
CA SER A 229 -9.46 -9.45 1.14
C SER A 229 -8.91 -8.66 -0.07
N LEU A 230 -9.81 -8.08 -0.87
CA LEU A 230 -9.44 -7.33 -2.07
C LEU A 230 -8.79 -5.98 -1.74
N THR A 231 -9.27 -5.27 -0.70
CA THR A 231 -8.71 -3.98 -0.28
C THR A 231 -7.28 -4.15 0.27
N GLY A 232 -7.04 -5.18 1.09
CA GLY A 232 -5.69 -5.51 1.55
C GLY A 232 -4.78 -5.93 0.40
N PHE A 233 -5.30 -6.70 -0.56
CA PHE A 233 -4.56 -7.09 -1.75
C PHE A 233 -4.21 -5.88 -2.63
N SER A 234 -5.15 -4.96 -2.84
CA SER A 234 -4.98 -3.80 -3.73
C SER A 234 -4.09 -2.71 -3.14
N LEU A 235 -3.94 -2.64 -1.82
CA LEU A 235 -3.12 -1.63 -1.15
C LEU A 235 -1.75 -2.13 -0.66
N ARG A 236 -1.46 -3.44 -0.67
CA ARG A 236 -0.16 -3.94 -0.19
C ARG A 236 1.06 -3.28 -0.87
N PRO A 237 2.18 -3.05 -0.16
CA PRO A 237 2.37 -3.20 1.29
C PRO A 237 1.83 -2.02 2.12
N GLY A 238 1.09 -1.10 1.51
CA GLY A 238 0.64 0.17 2.09
C GLY A 238 1.56 1.35 1.79
N PHE A 239 2.68 1.13 1.08
CA PHE A 239 3.66 2.15 0.73
C PHE A 239 4.37 1.78 -0.58
N GLY A 240 5.23 2.68 -1.06
CA GLY A 240 6.08 2.46 -2.24
C GLY A 240 5.44 2.87 -3.57
N TYR A 241 4.17 3.29 -3.55
CA TYR A 241 3.51 3.96 -4.67
C TYR A 241 2.98 5.33 -4.24
N PRO A 242 2.90 6.31 -5.15
CA PRO A 242 2.42 7.63 -4.77
C PRO A 242 0.99 7.63 -4.21
N LEU A 243 0.75 8.48 -3.19
CA LEU A 243 -0.48 8.54 -2.37
C LEU A 243 -0.79 7.30 -1.53
N ASP A 244 0.12 6.32 -1.42
CA ASP A 244 -0.15 5.14 -0.60
C ASP A 244 -0.33 5.46 0.89
N GLY A 245 0.41 6.45 1.42
CA GLY A 245 0.21 6.93 2.80
C GLY A 245 -1.21 7.44 3.02
N TRP A 246 -1.74 8.24 2.10
CA TRP A 246 -3.13 8.68 2.12
C TRP A 246 -4.11 7.52 2.00
N ARG A 247 -3.89 6.56 1.08
CA ARG A 247 -4.78 5.38 0.94
C ARG A 247 -4.78 4.52 2.21
N ALA A 248 -3.63 4.36 2.84
CA ALA A 248 -3.48 3.65 4.11
C ALA A 248 -4.22 4.38 5.24
N GLU A 249 -4.10 5.70 5.31
CA GLU A 249 -4.87 6.54 6.24
C GLU A 249 -6.38 6.41 6.02
N GLN A 250 -6.86 6.54 4.77
CA GLN A 250 -8.28 6.38 4.45
C GLN A 250 -8.78 5.00 4.83
N THR A 251 -8.02 3.95 4.50
CA THR A 251 -8.34 2.57 4.87
C THR A 251 -8.40 2.42 6.39
N PHE A 252 -7.48 3.05 7.12
CA PHE A 252 -7.45 3.04 8.58
C PHE A 252 -8.68 3.69 9.24
N GLY A 253 -9.34 4.62 8.55
CA GLY A 253 -10.64 5.17 8.97
C GLY A 253 -11.74 4.11 9.17
N LEU A 254 -11.57 2.90 8.62
CA LEU A 254 -12.48 1.78 8.83
C LEU A 254 -12.29 1.09 10.19
N PHE A 255 -11.15 1.27 10.85
CA PHE A 255 -10.75 0.51 12.04
C PHE A 255 -11.67 0.76 13.24
N ASP A 256 -12.11 2.01 13.46
CA ASP A 256 -12.92 2.38 14.63
C ASP A 256 -14.28 1.68 14.68
N ALA A 257 -14.81 1.32 13.51
CA ALA A 257 -16.07 0.59 13.44
C ALA A 257 -15.90 -0.94 13.49
N LEU A 258 -14.65 -1.43 13.49
CA LEU A 258 -14.31 -2.86 13.43
C LEU A 258 -15.08 -3.57 12.31
N VAL A 259 -15.34 -4.86 12.51
CA VAL A 259 -16.17 -5.68 11.62
C VAL A 259 -17.63 -5.63 12.02
N GLN A 260 -18.52 -5.51 11.03
CA GLN A 260 -19.97 -5.52 11.25
C GLN A 260 -20.45 -6.93 11.59
N HIS A 261 -20.00 -7.92 10.83
CA HIS A 261 -20.38 -9.32 10.95
C HIS A 261 -19.46 -10.06 11.93
N HIS A 262 -19.38 -9.55 13.15
CA HIS A 262 -18.38 -9.96 14.16
C HIS A 262 -18.52 -11.40 14.67
N THR A 263 -19.62 -12.10 14.37
CA THR A 263 -19.80 -13.53 14.66
C THR A 263 -19.19 -14.45 13.61
N ASP A 264 -18.79 -13.91 12.46
CA ASP A 264 -18.17 -14.68 11.38
C ASP A 264 -16.64 -14.64 11.51
N LYS A 265 -16.04 -15.80 11.80
CA LYS A 265 -14.60 -15.96 11.95
C LYS A 265 -13.82 -15.66 10.65
N ALA A 266 -14.39 -15.97 9.49
CA ALA A 266 -13.73 -15.73 8.21
C ALA A 266 -13.67 -14.22 7.88
N VAL A 267 -14.65 -13.44 8.32
CA VAL A 267 -14.61 -11.97 8.24
C VAL A 267 -13.45 -11.42 9.09
N TRP A 268 -13.28 -11.91 10.32
CA TRP A 268 -12.14 -11.53 11.17
C TRP A 268 -10.80 -11.88 10.55
N THR A 269 -10.67 -13.09 9.99
CA THR A 269 -9.43 -13.51 9.31
C THR A 269 -9.04 -12.52 8.21
N GLU A 270 -9.96 -12.16 7.29
CA GLU A 270 -9.64 -11.21 6.21
C GLU A 270 -9.42 -9.79 6.73
N PHE A 271 -10.11 -9.37 7.80
CA PHE A 271 -9.87 -8.08 8.46
C PHE A 271 -8.42 -7.97 8.96
N TRP A 272 -7.92 -9.00 9.66
CA TRP A 272 -6.54 -9.03 10.14
C TRP A 272 -5.54 -9.15 9.01
N VAL A 273 -5.80 -9.99 8.01
CA VAL A 273 -4.94 -10.11 6.82
C VAL A 273 -4.82 -8.76 6.09
N MET A 274 -5.90 -7.98 5.99
CA MET A 274 -5.85 -6.63 5.41
C MET A 274 -4.89 -5.73 6.19
N TRP A 275 -5.04 -5.63 7.52
CA TRP A 275 -4.16 -4.79 8.34
C TRP A 275 -2.71 -5.25 8.29
N ARG A 276 -2.46 -6.56 8.33
CA ARG A 276 -1.12 -7.14 8.19
C ARG A 276 -0.46 -6.72 6.87
N ARG A 277 -1.23 -6.76 5.76
CA ARG A 277 -0.75 -6.42 4.41
C ARG A 277 -0.43 -4.93 4.22
N ILE A 278 -1.14 -4.05 4.92
CA ILE A 278 -0.97 -2.60 4.75
C ILE A 278 -0.20 -1.96 5.91
N ALA A 279 0.27 -2.76 6.87
CA ALA A 279 0.93 -2.26 8.08
C ALA A 279 2.07 -1.29 7.77
N GLY A 280 2.86 -1.53 6.73
CA GLY A 280 3.96 -0.67 6.33
C GLY A 280 3.54 0.72 5.84
N GLY A 281 2.28 0.90 5.45
CA GLY A 281 1.70 2.19 5.10
C GLY A 281 1.17 3.00 6.28
N LEU A 282 1.06 2.37 7.46
CA LEU A 282 0.53 3.02 8.65
C LEU A 282 1.65 3.70 9.42
N ASP A 283 1.43 4.96 9.81
CA ASP A 283 2.34 5.69 10.69
C ASP A 283 2.36 5.11 12.11
N GLU A 284 3.31 5.59 12.92
CA GLU A 284 3.52 5.12 14.29
C GLU A 284 2.26 5.22 15.15
N ALA A 285 1.51 6.32 15.03
CA ALA A 285 0.28 6.53 15.80
C ALA A 285 -0.79 5.47 15.47
N ARG A 286 -0.99 5.16 14.19
CA ARG A 286 -1.98 4.15 13.74
C ARG A 286 -1.54 2.74 14.10
N GLN A 287 -0.25 2.41 13.98
CA GLN A 287 0.26 1.12 14.43
C GLN A 287 0.09 0.93 15.95
N GLN A 288 0.39 1.96 16.74
CA GLN A 288 0.18 1.90 18.20
C GLN A 288 -1.30 1.74 18.55
N LYS A 289 -2.21 2.43 17.86
CA LYS A 289 -3.66 2.29 18.07
C LYS A 289 -4.14 0.86 17.73
N LEU A 290 -3.63 0.28 16.65
CA LEU A 290 -3.94 -1.10 16.28
C LEU A 290 -3.43 -2.10 17.33
N TYR A 291 -2.20 -1.91 17.80
CA TYR A 291 -1.63 -2.74 18.87
C TYR A 291 -2.38 -2.57 20.19
N ALA A 292 -2.76 -1.36 20.58
CA ALA A 292 -3.54 -1.11 21.80
C ALA A 292 -4.88 -1.86 21.81
N TYR A 293 -5.50 -2.04 20.64
CA TYR A 293 -6.67 -2.91 20.51
C TYR A 293 -6.31 -4.39 20.66
N LEU A 294 -5.25 -4.87 19.99
CA LEU A 294 -4.85 -6.28 19.99
C LEU A 294 -4.30 -6.76 21.35
N GLN A 295 -3.46 -5.97 22.01
CA GLN A 295 -2.67 -6.31 23.20
C GLN A 295 -3.49 -7.01 24.28
N PRO A 296 -4.65 -6.49 24.75
CA PRO A 296 -5.39 -7.12 25.85
C PRO A 296 -6.01 -8.47 25.44
N HIS A 297 -6.25 -8.71 24.15
CA HIS A 297 -6.71 -10.02 23.67
C HIS A 297 -5.54 -11.00 23.52
N LEU A 298 -4.39 -10.53 23.04
CA LEU A 298 -3.18 -11.35 22.88
C LEU A 298 -2.62 -11.79 24.24
N ALA A 299 -2.55 -10.88 25.22
CA ALA A 299 -2.10 -11.16 26.58
C ALA A 299 -2.88 -12.29 27.27
N ARG A 300 -4.15 -12.49 26.88
CA ARG A 300 -5.03 -13.54 27.44
C ARG A 300 -5.06 -14.85 26.66
N LYS A 301 -4.61 -14.85 25.40
CA LYS A 301 -4.79 -15.98 24.47
C LYS A 301 -3.48 -16.59 23.98
N VAL A 302 -2.38 -15.82 24.01
CA VAL A 302 -1.07 -16.26 23.52
C VAL A 302 -0.28 -17.02 24.58
N PRO A 303 0.01 -16.45 25.77
CA PRO A 303 0.85 -17.16 26.75
C PRO A 303 0.11 -18.38 27.34
N PRO A 304 0.82 -19.48 27.62
CA PRO A 304 0.22 -20.72 28.09
C PRO A 304 -0.37 -20.62 29.51
N ASP A 305 0.16 -19.71 30.33
CA ASP A 305 -0.22 -19.43 31.71
C ASP A 305 -1.19 -18.23 31.83
N ALA A 306 -1.86 -17.86 30.73
CA ALA A 306 -2.79 -16.75 30.72
C ALA A 306 -3.89 -16.92 31.81
N PRO A 307 -4.24 -15.84 32.55
CA PRO A 307 -5.28 -15.91 33.55
C PRO A 307 -6.63 -16.32 32.92
N PRO A 308 -7.51 -17.01 33.68
CA PRO A 308 -8.79 -17.49 33.17
C PRO A 308 -9.61 -16.34 32.56
N PRO A 309 -10.34 -16.60 31.45
CA PRO A 309 -10.90 -15.54 30.63
C PRO A 309 -11.99 -14.76 31.37
N GLY A 310 -11.66 -13.53 31.78
CA GLY A 310 -12.66 -12.48 32.00
C GLY A 310 -13.04 -11.84 30.66
N LYS A 311 -14.34 -11.63 30.41
CA LYS A 311 -14.81 -10.98 29.18
C LYS A 311 -14.35 -9.52 29.16
N LEU A 312 -13.59 -9.14 28.13
CA LEU A 312 -13.36 -7.74 27.82
C LEU A 312 -14.68 -7.07 27.41
N LYS A 313 -14.81 -5.78 27.68
CA LYS A 313 -15.93 -4.99 27.15
C LYS A 313 -15.75 -4.80 25.64
N GLY A 314 -16.87 -4.70 24.93
CA GLY A 314 -16.88 -4.44 23.48
C GLY A 314 -16.87 -5.69 22.61
N ILE A 315 -16.73 -5.47 21.29
CA ILE A 315 -16.68 -6.52 20.29
C ILE A 315 -15.42 -7.38 20.52
N GLN A 316 -15.59 -8.70 20.55
CA GLN A 316 -14.48 -9.63 20.77
C GLN A 316 -13.93 -10.09 19.42
N PRO A 317 -12.63 -9.85 19.13
CA PRO A 317 -12.01 -10.32 17.91
C PRO A 317 -11.73 -11.81 17.92
N GLU A 318 -11.91 -12.43 16.75
CA GLU A 318 -11.50 -13.80 16.45
C GLU A 318 -10.29 -13.85 15.52
N GLY A 319 -9.81 -15.06 15.23
CA GLY A 319 -8.65 -15.27 14.35
C GLY A 319 -7.32 -15.02 15.05
N LEU A 320 -7.09 -15.69 16.19
CA LEU A 320 -5.88 -15.51 17.02
C LEU A 320 -4.58 -15.53 16.21
N GLU A 321 -4.44 -16.47 15.27
CA GLU A 321 -3.23 -16.58 14.48
C GLU A 321 -2.98 -15.31 13.64
N GLU A 322 -4.01 -14.78 12.96
CA GLU A 322 -3.87 -13.57 12.16
C GLU A 322 -3.76 -12.31 13.02
N MET A 323 -4.36 -12.28 14.21
CA MET A 323 -4.12 -11.22 15.20
C MET A 323 -2.62 -11.15 15.57
N VAL A 324 -2.00 -12.30 15.84
CA VAL A 324 -0.58 -12.40 16.18
C VAL A 324 0.28 -11.99 14.99
N ARG A 325 -0.03 -12.47 13.79
CA ARG A 325 0.70 -12.06 12.57
C ARG A 325 0.58 -10.56 12.31
N THR A 326 -0.59 -9.98 12.53
CA THR A 326 -0.81 -8.54 12.39
C THR A 326 0.05 -7.76 13.37
N ALA A 327 0.02 -8.12 14.66
CA ALA A 327 0.83 -7.45 15.69
C ALA A 327 2.34 -7.58 15.41
N ALA A 328 2.78 -8.75 14.98
CA ALA A 328 4.19 -9.00 14.61
C ALA A 328 4.63 -8.22 13.37
N SER A 329 3.70 -7.85 12.50
CA SER A 329 3.98 -7.02 11.33
C SER A 329 4.11 -5.53 11.65
N LEU A 330 3.82 -5.05 12.87
CA LEU A 330 3.87 -3.62 13.24
C LEU A 330 5.30 -3.19 13.64
N GLU A 331 6.08 -2.70 12.67
CA GLU A 331 7.49 -2.39 12.90
C GLU A 331 7.74 -1.05 13.63
N HIS A 332 6.74 -0.16 13.72
CA HIS A 332 6.87 1.11 14.46
C HIS A 332 6.62 0.98 15.97
N LEU A 333 6.18 -0.18 16.45
CA LEU A 333 6.01 -0.43 17.90
C LEU A 333 7.31 -0.19 18.67
N GLN A 334 7.17 0.25 19.92
CA GLN A 334 8.31 0.39 20.81
C GLN A 334 8.99 -0.97 21.05
N PRO A 335 10.32 -1.00 21.23
CA PRO A 335 11.04 -2.25 21.52
C PRO A 335 10.45 -3.02 22.71
N GLY A 336 9.97 -2.32 23.75
CA GLY A 336 9.33 -2.94 24.91
C GLY A 336 8.05 -3.72 24.59
N ASP A 337 7.18 -3.15 23.76
CA ASP A 337 5.93 -3.80 23.31
C ASP A 337 6.23 -5.05 22.47
N LYS A 338 7.25 -4.96 21.59
CA LYS A 338 7.73 -6.10 20.80
C LYS A 338 8.31 -7.20 21.68
N ALA A 339 9.12 -6.82 22.66
CA ALA A 339 9.70 -7.75 23.63
C ALA A 339 8.62 -8.45 24.46
N GLU A 340 7.59 -7.72 24.92
CA GLU A 340 6.45 -8.30 25.63
C GLU A 340 5.71 -9.35 24.79
N LEU A 341 5.30 -8.98 23.57
CA LEU A 341 4.61 -9.91 22.68
C LEU A 341 5.48 -11.13 22.35
N GLY A 342 6.77 -10.91 22.08
CA GLY A 342 7.72 -11.97 21.80
C GLY A 342 7.93 -12.91 22.99
N ARG A 343 7.91 -12.42 24.24
CA ARG A 343 7.94 -13.26 25.44
C ARG A 343 6.73 -14.20 25.51
N TRP A 344 5.52 -13.73 25.23
CA TRP A 344 4.33 -14.59 25.20
C TRP A 344 4.42 -15.65 24.11
N ILE A 345 4.88 -15.27 22.92
CA ILE A 345 5.06 -16.18 21.78
C ILE A 345 6.13 -17.23 22.09
N ALA A 346 7.27 -16.82 22.68
CA ALA A 346 8.35 -17.72 23.07
C ALA A 346 7.90 -18.72 24.16
N ALA A 347 7.17 -18.26 25.17
CA ALA A 347 6.58 -19.14 26.19
C ALA A 347 5.63 -20.17 25.57
N ARG A 348 4.79 -19.75 24.63
CA ARG A 348 3.89 -20.64 23.90
C ARG A 348 4.65 -21.65 23.03
N LEU A 349 5.66 -21.21 22.27
CA LEU A 349 6.53 -22.09 21.48
C LEU A 349 7.18 -23.16 22.33
N LYS A 350 7.64 -22.80 23.53
CA LYS A 350 8.25 -23.75 24.47
C LYS A 350 7.24 -24.78 24.99
N ALA A 351 6.01 -24.36 25.31
CA ALA A 351 4.97 -25.24 25.84
C ALA A 351 4.32 -26.13 24.76
N GLU A 352 4.12 -25.58 23.57
CA GLU A 352 3.35 -26.18 22.48
C GLU A 352 4.22 -26.36 21.21
N ALA A 353 5.50 -26.72 21.35
CA ALA A 353 6.48 -26.77 20.25
C ALA A 353 6.09 -27.62 19.03
N LYS A 354 5.10 -28.51 19.16
CA LYS A 354 4.57 -29.36 18.08
C LYS A 354 3.26 -28.83 17.47
N SER A 355 2.68 -27.80 18.06
CA SER A 355 1.47 -27.16 17.54
C SER A 355 1.85 -26.26 16.37
N GLY A 356 1.16 -26.43 15.24
CA GLY A 356 1.28 -25.49 14.13
C GLY A 356 0.85 -24.07 14.56
N GLY A 357 1.14 -23.09 13.71
CA GLY A 357 0.68 -21.72 13.91
C GLY A 357 1.73 -20.67 13.52
N PRO A 358 1.45 -19.39 13.74
CA PRO A 358 2.29 -18.29 13.26
C PRO A 358 3.47 -18.00 14.19
N TRP A 359 3.70 -18.81 15.21
CA TRP A 359 4.49 -18.44 16.39
C TRP A 359 5.94 -18.14 16.05
N ALA A 360 6.64 -19.07 15.40
CA ALA A 360 8.04 -18.86 15.02
C ALA A 360 8.16 -17.71 14.02
N TRP A 361 7.34 -17.69 12.98
CA TRP A 361 7.31 -16.59 12.00
C TRP A 361 7.14 -15.22 12.67
N SER A 362 6.23 -15.11 13.63
CA SER A 362 5.94 -13.87 14.36
C SER A 362 7.11 -13.45 15.24
N LEU A 363 7.77 -14.40 15.89
CA LEU A 363 8.99 -14.14 16.67
C LEU A 363 10.11 -13.61 15.76
N GLY A 364 10.25 -14.18 14.56
CA GLY A 364 11.18 -13.71 13.53
C GLY A 364 10.90 -12.28 13.08
N ARG A 365 9.63 -11.92 12.89
CA ARG A 365 9.22 -10.55 12.49
C ARG A 365 9.47 -9.52 13.59
N LEU A 366 9.10 -9.83 14.84
CA LEU A 366 9.34 -8.96 16.00
C LEU A 366 10.84 -8.75 16.25
N GLY A 367 11.62 -9.81 16.05
CA GLY A 367 13.05 -9.84 16.28
C GLY A 367 13.92 -9.46 15.08
N ALA A 368 13.34 -9.10 13.93
CA ALA A 368 14.10 -8.82 12.72
C ALA A 368 15.14 -7.72 12.95
N ARG A 369 16.41 -8.00 12.65
CA ARG A 369 17.52 -7.04 12.84
C ARG A 369 17.52 -5.91 11.81
N VAL A 370 16.96 -6.18 10.64
CA VAL A 370 16.74 -5.22 9.55
C VAL A 370 15.23 -5.15 9.30
N PRO A 371 14.54 -4.15 9.87
CA PRO A 371 13.12 -3.90 9.57
C PRO A 371 12.90 -3.66 8.08
N LEU A 372 11.70 -3.97 7.56
CA LEU A 372 11.34 -3.71 6.17
C LEU A 372 11.02 -2.24 5.92
N TYR A 373 10.38 -1.58 6.88
CA TYR A 373 9.91 -0.21 6.77
C TYR A 373 10.03 0.58 8.08
N GLY A 374 10.20 -0.10 9.22
CA GLY A 374 10.43 0.52 10.52
C GLY A 374 11.85 1.09 10.67
N SER A 375 12.03 2.02 11.63
CA SER A 375 13.36 2.51 12.00
C SER A 375 14.19 1.42 12.70
N SER A 376 15.49 1.40 12.45
CA SER A 376 16.45 0.54 13.15
C SER A 376 16.45 0.75 14.68
N HIS A 377 16.01 1.90 15.17
CA HIS A 377 15.87 2.17 16.61
C HIS A 377 14.68 1.45 17.26
N LYS A 378 13.79 0.85 16.47
CA LYS A 378 12.61 0.11 16.96
C LYS A 378 12.86 -1.39 17.07
N VAL A 379 14.08 -1.88 16.81
CA VAL A 379 14.40 -3.30 16.98
C VAL A 379 14.49 -3.65 18.48
N VAL A 380 14.15 -4.88 18.85
CA VAL A 380 14.41 -5.37 20.21
C VAL A 380 15.91 -5.46 20.46
N ASP A 381 16.33 -5.35 21.72
CA ASP A 381 17.74 -5.48 22.11
C ASP A 381 18.35 -6.84 21.71
N VAL A 382 19.68 -6.88 21.71
CA VAL A 382 20.46 -8.05 21.31
C VAL A 382 20.14 -9.22 22.24
N ASP A 383 20.18 -9.03 23.56
CA ASP A 383 19.92 -10.08 24.55
C ASP A 383 18.56 -10.77 24.35
N THR A 384 17.51 -10.00 24.07
CA THR A 384 16.16 -10.51 23.77
C THR A 384 16.16 -11.33 22.49
N ALA A 385 16.81 -10.84 21.43
CA ALA A 385 16.90 -11.54 20.17
C ALA A 385 17.72 -12.84 20.28
N GLU A 386 18.83 -12.83 21.01
CA GLU A 386 19.67 -14.00 21.27
C GLU A 386 18.92 -15.06 22.09
N ALA A 387 18.14 -14.65 23.10
CA ALA A 387 17.31 -15.56 23.86
C ALA A 387 16.25 -16.26 22.99
N TRP A 388 15.59 -15.52 22.10
CA TRP A 388 14.61 -16.07 21.17
C TRP A 388 15.25 -16.99 20.13
N LEU A 389 16.41 -16.62 19.59
CA LEU A 389 17.16 -17.43 18.64
C LEU A 389 17.65 -18.73 19.29
N THR A 390 18.18 -18.65 20.50
CA THR A 390 18.60 -19.82 21.28
C THR A 390 17.45 -20.80 21.48
N LEU A 391 16.26 -20.31 21.88
CA LEU A 391 15.06 -21.14 22.00
C LEU A 391 14.71 -21.85 20.68
N LEU A 392 14.74 -21.14 19.54
CA LEU A 392 14.44 -21.74 18.24
C LEU A 392 15.44 -22.85 17.87
N LEU A 393 16.74 -22.66 18.17
CA LEU A 393 17.76 -23.67 17.95
C LEU A 393 17.57 -24.90 18.84
N GLU A 394 17.21 -24.72 20.12
CA GLU A 394 16.92 -25.81 21.05
C GLU A 394 15.70 -26.64 20.63
N LEU A 395 14.67 -25.97 20.09
CA LEU A 395 13.45 -26.62 19.60
C LEU A 395 13.63 -27.33 18.25
N ASP A 396 14.81 -27.21 17.62
CA ASP A 396 15.17 -27.75 16.31
C ASP A 396 14.35 -27.13 15.16
N LEU A 397 15.03 -26.32 14.33
CA LEU A 397 14.43 -25.59 13.20
C LEU A 397 13.67 -26.49 12.20
N ARG A 398 14.00 -27.79 12.16
CA ARG A 398 13.34 -28.77 11.27
C ARG A 398 11.94 -29.17 11.74
N LYS A 399 11.63 -28.98 13.01
CA LYS A 399 10.40 -29.47 13.65
C LYS A 399 9.29 -28.42 13.70
N ILE A 400 9.66 -27.14 13.60
CA ILE A 400 8.74 -26.02 13.79
C ILE A 400 8.60 -25.26 12.48
N ASP A 401 7.35 -25.16 12.00
CA ASP A 401 7.05 -24.39 10.81
C ASP A 401 7.43 -22.90 10.99
N GLY A 402 8.08 -22.33 9.98
CA GLY A 402 8.60 -20.97 10.01
C GLY A 402 9.82 -20.72 10.90
N ALA A 403 10.37 -21.71 11.62
CA ALA A 403 11.52 -21.52 12.49
C ALA A 403 12.80 -21.15 11.73
N SER A 404 13.06 -21.76 10.57
CA SER A 404 14.19 -21.39 9.72
C SER A 404 14.12 -19.93 9.24
N PHE A 405 12.91 -19.46 8.88
CA PHE A 405 12.71 -18.05 8.55
C PHE A 405 13.01 -17.16 9.76
N ALA A 406 12.46 -17.52 10.92
CA ALA A 406 12.60 -16.72 12.14
C ALA A 406 14.06 -16.61 12.58
N ALA A 407 14.79 -17.73 12.56
CA ALA A 407 16.21 -17.79 12.89
C ALA A 407 17.03 -16.91 11.94
N ALA A 408 16.73 -16.93 10.64
CA ALA A 408 17.41 -16.08 9.66
C ALA A 408 17.17 -14.58 9.89
N GLN A 409 15.94 -14.17 10.26
CA GLN A 409 15.62 -12.76 10.54
C GLN A 409 16.27 -12.26 11.84
N LEU A 410 16.30 -13.10 12.88
CA LEU A 410 16.92 -12.81 14.17
C LEU A 410 18.45 -12.72 14.07
N ALA A 411 19.06 -13.63 13.31
CA ALA A 411 20.53 -13.75 13.20
C ALA A 411 21.12 -12.96 12.02
N ARG A 412 20.31 -12.19 11.29
CA ARG A 412 20.75 -11.45 10.11
C ARG A 412 21.87 -10.47 10.46
N LEU A 413 22.97 -10.54 9.71
CA LEU A 413 24.07 -9.58 9.83
C LEU A 413 23.68 -8.26 9.18
N THR A 414 23.81 -7.18 9.96
CA THR A 414 23.42 -5.82 9.56
C THR A 414 24.63 -4.93 9.25
N GLY A 415 25.81 -5.26 9.79
CA GLY A 415 27.02 -4.42 9.72
C GLY A 415 27.07 -3.35 10.81
N ASP A 416 26.08 -3.33 11.70
CA ASP A 416 25.97 -2.45 12.86
C ASP A 416 26.17 -3.25 14.14
N ARG A 417 27.32 -3.04 14.79
CA ARG A 417 27.73 -3.76 16.00
C ARG A 417 26.75 -3.64 17.17
N THR A 418 25.89 -2.62 17.18
CA THR A 418 24.90 -2.43 18.25
C THR A 418 23.66 -3.31 18.10
N ARG A 419 23.48 -3.91 16.91
CA ARG A 419 22.32 -4.75 16.58
C ARG A 419 22.71 -6.17 16.18
N ASP A 420 23.92 -6.34 15.66
CA ASP A 420 24.45 -7.65 15.29
C ASP A 420 24.60 -8.55 16.53
N LEU A 421 24.11 -9.79 16.42
CA LEU A 421 24.24 -10.79 17.46
C LEU A 421 25.68 -11.34 17.54
N ASP A 422 25.97 -12.05 18.63
CA ASP A 422 27.22 -12.76 18.82
C ASP A 422 27.62 -13.61 17.57
N PRO A 423 28.87 -13.49 17.08
CA PRO A 423 29.33 -14.20 15.90
C PRO A 423 29.23 -15.73 16.01
N ASP A 424 29.47 -16.32 17.18
CA ASP A 424 29.41 -17.77 17.37
C ASP A 424 27.96 -18.25 17.33
N LEU A 425 27.04 -17.52 17.93
CA LEU A 425 25.60 -17.81 17.84
C LEU A 425 25.09 -17.70 16.39
N ARG A 426 25.57 -16.71 15.64
CA ARG A 426 25.26 -16.57 14.21
C ARG A 426 25.80 -17.73 13.38
N GLU A 427 27.03 -18.16 13.60
CA GLU A 427 27.58 -19.30 12.86
C GLU A 427 26.86 -20.61 13.21
N ARG A 428 26.54 -20.83 14.50
CA ARG A 428 25.66 -21.95 14.91
C ARG A 428 24.31 -21.92 14.20
N THR A 429 23.73 -20.73 14.02
CA THR A 429 22.48 -20.55 13.30
C THR A 429 22.63 -20.87 11.81
N ALA A 430 23.71 -20.43 11.16
CA ALA A 430 23.99 -20.77 9.77
C ALA A 430 24.10 -22.29 9.56
N GLN A 431 24.77 -23.00 10.48
CA GLN A 431 24.87 -24.46 10.44
C GLN A 431 23.51 -25.15 10.66
N ALA A 432 22.70 -24.64 11.59
CA ALA A 432 21.35 -25.16 11.82
C ALA A 432 20.43 -24.96 10.59
N LEU A 433 20.54 -23.82 9.90
CA LEU A 433 19.82 -23.54 8.66
C LEU A 433 20.22 -24.49 7.53
N LEU A 434 21.53 -24.77 7.37
CA LEU A 434 22.03 -25.76 6.41
C LEU A 434 21.50 -27.17 6.73
N ALA A 435 21.54 -27.58 8.00
CA ALA A 435 21.00 -28.87 8.43
C ALA A 435 19.48 -28.98 8.22
N ALA A 436 18.76 -27.86 8.29
CA ALA A 436 17.33 -27.77 8.00
C ALA A 436 17.01 -27.66 6.49
N LYS A 437 18.02 -27.67 5.62
CA LYS A 437 17.88 -27.48 4.16
C LYS A 437 17.14 -26.18 3.82
N ALA A 438 17.40 -25.13 4.60
CA ALA A 438 16.87 -23.80 4.35
C ALA A 438 17.47 -23.17 3.08
N SER A 439 16.87 -22.06 2.62
CA SER A 439 17.37 -21.32 1.46
C SER A 439 18.80 -20.82 1.66
N GLU A 440 19.64 -20.96 0.62
CA GLU A 440 21.00 -20.42 0.60
C GLU A 440 21.04 -18.92 0.91
N THR A 441 20.04 -18.16 0.44
CA THR A 441 19.90 -16.74 0.74
C THR A 441 19.82 -16.47 2.25
N TRP A 442 19.09 -17.30 3.01
CA TRP A 442 18.98 -17.14 4.46
C TRP A 442 20.30 -17.43 5.18
N VAL A 443 21.04 -18.44 4.72
CA VAL A 443 22.39 -18.73 5.25
C VAL A 443 23.33 -17.55 4.96
N ARG A 444 23.28 -17.01 3.73
CA ARG A 444 24.05 -15.84 3.32
C ARG A 444 23.73 -14.62 4.18
N MET A 445 22.45 -14.33 4.43
CA MET A 445 22.01 -13.20 5.28
C MET A 445 22.54 -13.26 6.71
N VAL A 446 22.78 -14.46 7.25
CA VAL A 446 23.32 -14.63 8.62
C VAL A 446 24.85 -14.43 8.64
N ARG A 447 25.54 -14.77 7.55
CA ARG A 447 27.01 -14.68 7.46
C ARG A 447 27.52 -13.36 6.92
N GLU A 448 26.77 -12.73 6.02
CA GLU A 448 27.19 -11.59 5.22
C GLU A 448 26.16 -10.47 5.27
N VAL A 449 26.62 -9.23 5.05
CA VAL A 449 25.71 -8.08 4.89
C VAL A 449 25.14 -8.12 3.49
N VAL A 450 23.85 -8.44 3.38
CA VAL A 450 23.12 -8.59 2.11
C VAL A 450 21.93 -7.63 2.08
N ALA A 451 21.70 -6.96 0.96
CA ALA A 451 20.47 -6.19 0.72
C ALA A 451 19.25 -7.13 0.58
N LEU A 452 18.06 -6.69 1.01
CA LEU A 452 16.83 -7.47 0.79
C LEU A 452 16.53 -7.54 -0.71
N GLU A 453 16.31 -8.75 -1.22
CA GLU A 453 15.75 -8.95 -2.55
C GLU A 453 14.20 -8.92 -2.46
N ALA A 454 13.52 -8.51 -3.53
CA ALA A 454 12.05 -8.36 -3.55
C ALA A 454 11.28 -9.63 -3.13
N ALA A 455 11.85 -10.82 -3.38
CA ALA A 455 11.27 -12.10 -2.97
C ALA A 455 11.30 -12.30 -1.44
N ASP A 456 12.32 -11.77 -0.75
CA ASP A 456 12.43 -11.85 0.69
C ASP A 456 11.49 -10.86 1.38
N GLU A 457 11.30 -9.67 0.81
CA GLU A 457 10.31 -8.69 1.28
C GLU A 457 8.89 -9.26 1.22
N ALA A 458 8.50 -9.87 0.10
CA ALA A 458 7.17 -10.45 -0.06
C ALA A 458 6.89 -11.60 0.93
N ARG A 459 7.87 -12.49 1.15
CA ARG A 459 7.77 -13.57 2.16
C ARG A 459 7.70 -13.00 3.58
N ALA A 460 8.47 -11.96 3.87
CA ALA A 460 8.46 -11.28 5.16
C ALA A 460 7.14 -10.55 5.42
N LEU A 461 6.42 -10.11 4.38
CA LEU A 461 5.07 -9.55 4.48
C LEU A 461 3.95 -10.62 4.59
N GLY A 462 4.32 -11.91 4.51
CA GLY A 462 3.39 -13.03 4.68
C GLY A 462 2.47 -13.26 3.48
N ASP A 463 2.76 -12.68 2.32
CA ASP A 463 2.14 -13.09 1.06
C ASP A 463 2.91 -14.30 0.53
N THR A 464 2.24 -15.45 0.47
CA THR A 464 2.76 -16.63 -0.22
C THR A 464 2.87 -16.31 -1.70
N LEU A 465 4.06 -15.91 -2.15
CA LEU A 465 4.43 -16.02 -3.55
C LEU A 465 4.84 -17.47 -3.84
N PRO A 466 4.24 -18.15 -4.83
CA PRO A 466 4.84 -19.37 -5.33
C PRO A 466 6.23 -19.06 -5.91
N ALA A 467 7.18 -19.97 -5.71
CA ALA A 467 8.51 -19.84 -6.27
C ALA A 467 8.44 -19.74 -7.81
N GLY A 468 8.96 -18.65 -8.38
CA GLY A 468 8.93 -18.36 -9.82
C GLY A 468 9.78 -19.29 -10.69
N LEU A 469 10.45 -20.28 -10.10
CA LEU A 469 11.20 -21.32 -10.80
C LEU A 469 11.09 -22.66 -10.06
N ARG A 470 10.75 -23.72 -10.80
CA ARG A 470 10.95 -25.11 -10.38
C ARG A 470 11.90 -25.76 -11.39
N LEU A 471 12.93 -26.42 -10.89
CA LEU A 471 13.78 -27.31 -11.68
C LEU A 471 12.92 -28.46 -12.20
N SER A 472 12.99 -28.70 -13.51
CA SER A 472 12.65 -29.97 -14.14
C SER A 472 13.72 -31.01 -13.83
#